data_AF-A0A0W8CMS4-F1
#
_entry.id   AF-A0A0W8CMS4-F1
#
_cell.length_a   1.000
_cell.length_b   1.000
_cell.length_c   1.000
_cell.angle_alpha   90.00
_cell.angle_beta   90.00
_cell.angle_gamma   90.00
#
_symmetry.space_group_name_H-M   'P 1'
#
loop_
_entity.id
_entity.type
_entity.pdbx_description
1 polymer ?
#
loop_
_entity_poly.entity_id
_entity_poly.type
_entity_poly.pdbx_seq_one_letter_code
_entity_poly.pdbx_strand_id
1 'polypeptide(L)'
;MKLLLYGDGEQEAKPEKCAQLAELLIASGLVPKLIMGLDKLPFEARKQFAQVYNNLMRRDLAGFVSYVDRKPEILSALVAGYENAEVALNCGTMLRESIRHEILAGKILYSPDLWKFFDVYVHLPNFEVGSDAFATFKDLFTRHKNLAATFFTSNFDVVFAKYNCLLMSENYVTRRQSLKLLGEILLDRSNFDIMMKYIG
;
A
#
# COMPACT_ATOMS: atom_id res chain seq x y z
N MET A 1 -0.40 13.96 -19.93
CA MET A 1 -1.11 13.51 -18.70
C MET A 1 -0.99 14.50 -17.55
N LYS A 2 0.22 14.92 -17.14
CA LYS A 2 0.40 15.85 -15.99
C LYS A 2 -0.37 17.18 -16.14
N LEU A 3 -0.26 17.84 -17.30
CA LEU A 3 -1.02 19.05 -17.65
C LEU A 3 -2.54 18.90 -17.50
N LEU A 4 -3.07 17.70 -17.76
CA LEU A 4 -4.51 17.42 -17.65
C LEU A 4 -4.97 17.22 -16.21
N LEU A 5 -4.07 16.77 -15.31
CA LEU A 5 -4.38 16.43 -13.92
C LEU A 5 -3.99 17.51 -12.90
N TYR A 6 -3.01 18.34 -13.23
CA TYR A 6 -2.45 19.34 -12.30
C TYR A 6 -2.45 20.77 -12.83
N GLY A 7 -2.76 21.01 -14.11
CA GLY A 7 -2.59 22.33 -14.73
C GLY A 7 -1.12 22.64 -15.04
N ASP A 8 -0.85 23.80 -15.65
CA ASP A 8 0.51 24.31 -15.94
C ASP A 8 0.94 25.47 -15.01
N GLY A 9 0.12 25.82 -14.03
CA GLY A 9 0.36 26.98 -13.16
C GLY A 9 -0.44 28.22 -13.57
N GLU A 10 -0.97 28.29 -14.79
CA GLU A 10 -1.89 29.35 -15.24
C GLU A 10 -3.34 28.86 -15.41
N GLN A 11 -3.55 27.55 -15.67
CA GLN A 11 -4.88 26.94 -15.76
C GLN A 11 -5.04 25.77 -14.79
N GLU A 12 -6.07 25.80 -13.94
CA GLU A 12 -6.44 24.63 -13.12
C GLU A 12 -6.84 23.43 -14.00
N ALA A 13 -6.51 22.23 -13.51
CA ALA A 13 -6.90 20.99 -14.15
C ALA A 13 -8.43 20.86 -14.21
N LYS A 14 -9.00 21.02 -15.41
CA LYS A 14 -10.44 20.90 -15.62
C LYS A 14 -10.91 19.51 -15.16
N PRO A 15 -11.85 19.41 -14.20
CA PRO A 15 -12.34 18.12 -13.68
C PRO A 15 -12.80 17.14 -14.78
N GLU A 16 -13.42 17.66 -15.85
CA GLU A 16 -13.87 16.89 -17.02
C GLU A 16 -12.73 16.19 -17.75
N LYS A 17 -11.58 16.85 -17.91
CA LYS A 17 -10.41 16.26 -18.56
C LYS A 17 -9.76 15.16 -17.70
N CYS A 18 -9.82 15.30 -16.38
CA CYS A 18 -9.38 14.27 -15.45
C CYS A 18 -10.25 13.00 -15.57
N ALA A 19 -11.58 13.19 -15.65
CA ALA A 19 -12.53 12.10 -15.79
C ALA A 19 -12.36 11.35 -17.13
N GLN A 20 -12.25 12.06 -18.25
CA GLN A 20 -12.01 11.45 -19.56
C GLN A 20 -10.71 10.65 -19.61
N LEU A 21 -9.63 11.17 -19.00
CA LEU A 21 -8.37 10.43 -18.91
C LEU A 21 -8.53 9.15 -18.08
N ALA A 22 -9.26 9.21 -16.97
CA ALA A 22 -9.54 8.05 -16.12
C ALA A 22 -10.31 6.97 -16.90
N GLU A 23 -11.38 7.36 -17.61
CA GLU A 23 -12.18 6.46 -18.45
C GLU A 23 -11.33 5.77 -19.52
N LEU A 24 -10.48 6.51 -20.23
CA LEU A 24 -9.59 5.95 -21.25
C LEU A 24 -8.58 4.97 -20.65
N LEU A 25 -8.00 5.28 -19.48
CA LEU A 25 -7.05 4.40 -18.80
C LEU A 25 -7.73 3.12 -18.29
N ILE A 26 -8.95 3.21 -17.79
CA ILE A 26 -9.78 2.08 -17.36
C ILE A 26 -10.13 1.20 -18.56
N ALA A 27 -10.68 1.80 -19.63
CA ALA A 27 -11.14 1.09 -20.82
C ALA A 27 -9.99 0.41 -21.60
N SER A 28 -8.83 1.06 -21.67
CA SER A 28 -7.66 0.52 -22.36
C SER A 28 -6.96 -0.64 -21.62
N GLY A 29 -7.24 -0.80 -20.33
CA GLY A 29 -6.56 -1.81 -19.49
C GLY A 29 -5.05 -1.59 -19.39
N LEU A 30 -4.56 -0.36 -19.61
CA LEU A 30 -3.13 -0.06 -19.61
C LEU A 30 -2.51 -0.04 -18.22
N VAL A 31 -3.28 0.29 -17.17
CA VAL A 31 -2.76 0.47 -15.81
C VAL A 31 -2.00 -0.77 -15.29
N PRO A 32 -2.54 -2.00 -15.33
CA PRO A 32 -1.79 -3.19 -14.91
C PRO A 32 -0.49 -3.37 -15.70
N LYS A 33 -0.52 -3.15 -17.02
CA LYS A 33 0.66 -3.30 -17.89
C LYS A 33 1.76 -2.30 -17.55
N LEU A 34 1.38 -1.05 -17.25
CA LEU A 34 2.30 0.01 -16.84
C LEU A 34 2.93 -0.26 -15.47
N ILE A 35 2.18 -0.84 -14.53
CA ILE A 35 2.72 -1.24 -13.22
C ILE A 35 3.70 -2.40 -13.37
N MET A 36 3.34 -3.45 -14.13
CA MET A 36 4.21 -4.61 -14.36
C MET A 36 5.49 -4.28 -15.15
N GLY A 37 5.45 -3.24 -16.00
CA GLY A 37 6.60 -2.78 -16.79
C GLY A 37 7.18 -1.45 -16.31
N LEU A 38 6.97 -1.08 -15.04
CA LEU A 38 7.34 0.23 -14.50
C LEU A 38 8.86 0.47 -14.58
N ASP A 39 9.65 -0.59 -14.37
CA ASP A 39 11.11 -0.61 -14.48
C ASP A 39 11.59 -0.29 -15.90
N LYS A 40 10.80 -0.56 -16.93
CA LYS A 40 11.12 -0.24 -18.33
C LYS A 40 10.88 1.22 -18.69
N LEU A 41 10.16 1.97 -17.86
CA LEU A 41 9.90 3.38 -18.09
C LEU A 41 11.09 4.24 -17.64
N PRO A 42 11.39 5.36 -18.31
CA PRO A 42 12.37 6.34 -17.82
C PRO A 42 11.99 6.86 -16.43
N PHE A 43 12.99 7.21 -15.61
CA PHE A 43 12.80 7.69 -14.23
C PHE A 43 11.68 8.72 -14.07
N GLU A 44 11.69 9.77 -14.89
CA GLU A 44 10.67 10.83 -14.83
C GLU A 44 9.28 10.33 -15.24
N ALA A 45 9.20 9.38 -16.18
CA ALA A 45 7.94 8.77 -16.58
C ALA A 45 7.33 7.92 -15.45
N ARG A 46 8.14 7.19 -14.67
CA ARG A 46 7.68 6.43 -13.49
C ARG A 46 7.06 7.36 -12.45
N LYS A 47 7.74 8.47 -12.16
CA LYS A 47 7.27 9.49 -11.21
C LYS A 47 5.95 10.10 -11.65
N GLN A 48 5.83 10.44 -12.94
CA GLN A 48 4.60 10.98 -13.51
C GLN A 48 3.46 9.97 -13.48
N PHE A 49 3.73 8.70 -13.79
CA PHE A 49 2.73 7.65 -13.72
C PHE A 49 2.22 7.45 -12.29
N ALA A 50 3.11 7.39 -11.30
CA ALA A 50 2.72 7.28 -9.89
C ALA A 50 1.85 8.47 -9.44
N GLN A 51 2.19 9.69 -9.87
CA GLN A 51 1.36 10.88 -9.61
C GLN A 51 -0.04 10.75 -10.22
N VAL A 52 -0.13 10.33 -11.49
CA VAL A 52 -1.40 10.08 -12.18
C VAL A 52 -2.22 9.06 -11.41
N TYR A 53 -1.65 7.88 -11.13
CA TYR A 53 -2.31 6.81 -10.39
C TYR A 53 -2.84 7.31 -9.04
N ASN A 54 -2.01 8.03 -8.27
CA ASN A 54 -2.41 8.56 -6.97
C ASN A 54 -3.56 9.56 -7.07
N ASN A 55 -3.59 10.40 -8.12
CA ASN A 55 -4.69 11.33 -8.35
C ASN A 55 -6.00 10.59 -8.66
N LEU A 56 -5.95 9.59 -9.55
CA LEU A 56 -7.10 8.77 -9.92
C LEU A 56 -7.66 8.03 -8.70
N MET A 57 -6.79 7.42 -7.90
CA MET A 57 -7.14 6.67 -6.69
C MET A 57 -7.72 7.57 -5.60
N ARG A 58 -7.10 8.73 -5.34
CA ARG A 58 -7.54 9.65 -4.28
C ARG A 58 -8.92 10.25 -4.54
N ARG A 59 -9.21 10.55 -5.80
CA ARG A 59 -10.45 11.22 -6.23
C ARG A 59 -11.52 10.25 -6.71
N ASP A 60 -11.23 8.95 -6.72
CA ASP A 60 -12.06 7.89 -7.31
C ASP A 60 -12.61 8.26 -8.70
N LEU A 61 -11.74 8.79 -9.57
CA LEU A 61 -12.17 9.30 -10.87
C LEU A 61 -12.69 8.17 -11.75
N ALA A 62 -13.92 8.33 -12.27
CA ALA A 62 -14.59 7.32 -13.10
C ALA A 62 -14.70 5.94 -12.42
N GLY A 63 -14.76 5.89 -11.08
CA GLY A 63 -14.84 4.63 -10.33
C GLY A 63 -13.53 3.84 -10.35
N PHE A 64 -12.39 4.54 -10.36
CA PHE A 64 -11.05 3.94 -10.39
C PHE A 64 -10.81 2.96 -9.22
N VAL A 65 -11.38 3.22 -8.04
CA VAL A 65 -11.29 2.32 -6.89
C VAL A 65 -11.98 0.98 -7.21
N SER A 66 -13.21 1.03 -7.75
CA SER A 66 -13.94 -0.16 -8.18
C SER A 66 -13.25 -0.88 -9.35
N TYR A 67 -12.55 -0.15 -10.21
CA TYR A 67 -11.72 -0.75 -11.26
C TYR A 67 -10.55 -1.56 -10.67
N VAL A 68 -9.85 -1.01 -9.67
CA VAL A 68 -8.74 -1.72 -8.99
C VAL A 68 -9.26 -2.89 -8.16
N ASP A 69 -10.40 -2.76 -7.48
CA ASP A 69 -11.02 -3.85 -6.72
C ASP A 69 -11.34 -5.08 -7.58
N ARG A 70 -11.77 -4.85 -8.83
CA ARG A 70 -12.06 -5.90 -9.82
C ARG A 70 -10.82 -6.51 -10.48
N LYS A 71 -9.63 -5.96 -10.20
CA LYS A 71 -8.35 -6.36 -10.80
C LYS A 71 -7.28 -6.52 -9.72
N PRO A 72 -7.36 -7.59 -8.89
CA PRO A 72 -6.45 -7.79 -7.76
C PRO A 72 -4.98 -7.86 -8.17
N GLU A 73 -4.69 -8.23 -9.41
CA GLU A 73 -3.33 -8.23 -9.97
C GLU A 73 -2.65 -6.86 -9.92
N ILE A 74 -3.42 -5.75 -9.90
CA ILE A 74 -2.88 -4.40 -9.73
C ILE A 74 -2.23 -4.26 -8.34
N LEU A 75 -2.93 -4.66 -7.28
CA LEU A 75 -2.41 -4.58 -5.92
C LEU A 75 -1.24 -5.54 -5.72
N SER A 76 -1.34 -6.76 -6.23
CA SER A 76 -0.24 -7.73 -6.15
C SER A 76 1.01 -7.25 -6.89
N ALA A 77 0.86 -6.62 -8.07
CA ALA A 77 2.00 -6.05 -8.79
C ALA A 77 2.63 -4.86 -8.04
N LEU A 78 1.82 -4.01 -7.40
CA LEU A 78 2.32 -2.94 -6.54
C LEU A 78 3.09 -3.48 -5.32
N VAL A 79 2.61 -4.56 -4.70
CA VAL A 79 3.32 -5.21 -3.59
C VAL A 79 4.64 -5.83 -4.09
N ALA A 80 4.61 -6.58 -5.19
CA ALA A 80 5.80 -7.17 -5.80
C ALA A 80 6.84 -6.11 -6.23
N GLY A 81 6.41 -4.86 -6.45
CA GLY A 81 7.30 -3.73 -6.74
C GLY A 81 8.41 -3.51 -5.70
N TYR A 82 8.23 -3.93 -4.44
CA TYR A 82 9.29 -3.87 -3.43
C TYR A 82 10.49 -4.79 -3.73
N GLU A 83 10.33 -5.79 -4.61
CA GLU A 83 11.41 -6.68 -5.04
C GLU A 83 12.40 -5.98 -5.99
N ASN A 84 12.02 -4.84 -6.57
CA ASN A 84 12.88 -4.03 -7.41
C ASN A 84 13.09 -2.64 -6.80
N ALA A 85 14.29 -2.43 -6.24
CA ALA A 85 14.67 -1.18 -5.58
C ALA A 85 14.52 0.08 -6.46
N GLU A 86 14.60 -0.04 -7.79
CA GLU A 86 14.50 1.09 -8.72
C GLU A 86 13.07 1.66 -8.84
N VAL A 87 12.07 0.85 -8.53
CA VAL A 87 10.64 1.22 -8.62
C VAL A 87 9.89 1.09 -7.30
N ALA A 88 10.52 0.49 -6.28
CA ALA A 88 9.88 0.18 -5.01
C ALA A 88 9.19 1.41 -4.37
N LEU A 89 9.84 2.58 -4.37
CA LEU A 89 9.24 3.79 -3.81
C LEU A 89 8.06 4.32 -4.64
N ASN A 90 8.09 4.15 -5.97
CA ASN A 90 6.94 4.48 -6.80
C ASN A 90 5.76 3.56 -6.47
N CYS A 91 6.01 2.25 -6.39
CA CYS A 91 5.01 1.24 -6.05
C CYS A 91 4.47 1.45 -4.63
N GLY A 92 5.33 1.73 -3.65
CA GLY A 92 4.93 2.00 -2.27
C GLY A 92 4.01 3.21 -2.14
N THR A 93 4.27 4.31 -2.85
CA THR A 93 3.36 5.47 -2.85
C THR A 93 1.99 5.15 -3.45
N MET A 94 1.95 4.42 -4.57
CA MET A 94 0.71 3.98 -5.22
C MET A 94 -0.08 2.99 -4.36
N LEU A 95 0.62 2.06 -3.71
CA LEU A 95 0.03 1.10 -2.80
C LEU A 95 -0.56 1.79 -1.58
N ARG A 96 0.19 2.71 -0.94
CA ARG A 96 -0.30 3.49 0.19
C ARG A 96 -1.48 4.38 -0.14
N GLU A 97 -1.57 4.92 -1.36
CA GLU A 97 -2.76 5.65 -1.79
C GLU A 97 -3.94 4.69 -2.01
N SER A 98 -3.71 3.47 -2.50
CA SER A 98 -4.75 2.46 -2.72
C SER A 98 -5.37 1.99 -1.40
N ILE A 99 -4.54 1.68 -0.39
CA ILE A 99 -5.01 1.19 0.92
C ILE A 99 -5.68 2.28 1.78
N ARG A 100 -5.78 3.52 1.29
CA ARG A 100 -6.68 4.52 1.87
C ARG A 100 -8.14 4.12 1.77
N HIS A 101 -8.48 3.28 0.80
CA HIS A 101 -9.80 2.70 0.63
C HIS A 101 -9.87 1.36 1.37
N GLU A 102 -10.80 1.25 2.33
CA GLU A 102 -10.92 0.08 3.21
C GLU A 102 -11.06 -1.24 2.43
N ILE A 103 -11.84 -1.22 1.35
CA ILE A 103 -12.02 -2.38 0.48
C ILE A 103 -10.70 -2.89 -0.12
N LEU A 104 -9.80 -2.00 -0.55
CA LEU A 104 -8.51 -2.37 -1.14
C LEU A 104 -7.48 -2.76 -0.07
N ALA A 105 -7.52 -2.13 1.10
CA ALA A 105 -6.73 -2.57 2.25
C ALA A 105 -7.10 -4.00 2.66
N GLY A 106 -8.39 -4.33 2.69
CA GLY A 106 -8.89 -5.68 2.96
C GLY A 106 -8.36 -6.71 1.95
N LYS A 107 -8.27 -6.37 0.66
CA LYS A 107 -7.70 -7.26 -0.35
C LYS A 107 -6.26 -7.66 -0.07
N ILE A 108 -5.47 -6.78 0.55
CA ILE A 108 -4.08 -7.08 0.89
C ILE A 108 -3.99 -7.82 2.22
N LEU A 109 -4.73 -7.38 3.25
CA LEU A 109 -4.71 -8.03 4.56
C LEU A 109 -5.08 -9.51 4.48
N TYR A 110 -6.04 -9.87 3.64
CA TYR A 110 -6.51 -11.24 3.48
C TYR A 110 -5.86 -11.98 2.30
N SER A 111 -4.77 -11.47 1.73
CA SER A 111 -4.04 -12.14 0.65
C SER A 111 -2.66 -12.65 1.11
N PRO A 112 -2.05 -13.58 0.34
CA PRO A 112 -0.68 -14.02 0.62
C PRO A 112 0.37 -12.91 0.56
N ASP A 113 0.05 -11.80 -0.12
CA ASP A 113 0.97 -10.67 -0.29
C ASP A 113 1.30 -9.97 1.03
N LEU A 114 0.40 -9.99 2.02
CA LEU A 114 0.68 -9.45 3.36
C LEU A 114 1.93 -10.08 3.98
N TRP A 115 2.10 -11.39 3.84
CA TRP A 115 3.17 -12.14 4.51
C TRP A 115 4.55 -11.74 4.01
N LYS A 116 4.66 -11.24 2.78
CA LYS A 116 5.92 -10.72 2.23
C LYS A 116 6.42 -9.49 3.01
N PHE A 117 5.52 -8.69 3.58
CA PHE A 117 5.93 -7.59 4.47
C PHE A 117 6.57 -8.12 5.75
N PHE A 118 6.02 -9.17 6.36
CA PHE A 118 6.63 -9.79 7.54
C PHE A 118 7.97 -10.44 7.21
N ASP A 119 8.03 -11.21 6.14
CA ASP A 119 9.13 -12.16 5.92
C ASP A 119 10.31 -11.53 5.16
N VAL A 120 10.06 -10.51 4.33
CA VAL A 120 11.04 -10.00 3.37
C VAL A 120 11.15 -8.48 3.39
N TYR A 121 10.06 -7.77 3.08
CA TYR A 121 10.18 -6.37 2.64
C TYR A 121 10.62 -5.41 3.75
N VAL A 122 10.16 -5.60 4.98
CA VAL A 122 10.60 -4.76 6.13
C VAL A 122 12.03 -5.05 6.58
N HIS A 123 12.63 -6.15 6.09
CA HIS A 123 14.00 -6.55 6.39
C HIS A 123 14.98 -6.20 5.26
N LEU A 124 14.52 -5.57 4.17
CA LEU A 124 15.37 -5.25 3.03
C LEU A 124 16.59 -4.40 3.44
N PRO A 125 17.79 -4.70 2.91
CA PRO A 125 19.02 -4.01 3.30
C PRO A 125 19.07 -2.55 2.81
N ASN A 126 18.33 -2.23 1.75
CA ASN A 126 18.13 -0.84 1.35
C ASN A 126 17.20 -0.17 2.38
N PHE A 127 17.78 0.72 3.18
CA PHE A 127 17.09 1.40 4.27
C PHE A 127 15.85 2.19 3.81
N GLU A 128 15.92 2.89 2.67
CA GLU A 128 14.80 3.67 2.16
C GLU A 128 13.63 2.76 1.77
N VAL A 129 13.93 1.68 1.04
CA VAL A 129 12.93 0.70 0.59
C VAL A 129 12.32 -0.06 1.78
N GLY A 130 13.13 -0.55 2.71
CA GLY A 130 12.65 -1.26 3.89
C GLY A 130 11.81 -0.38 4.81
N SER A 131 12.19 0.89 4.97
CA SER A 131 11.40 1.88 5.74
C SER A 131 10.06 2.21 5.05
N ASP A 132 10.06 2.33 3.72
CA ASP A 132 8.84 2.56 2.93
C ASP A 132 7.88 1.35 2.99
N ALA A 133 8.43 0.13 2.93
CA ALA A 133 7.68 -1.10 3.15
C ALA A 133 7.06 -1.13 4.55
N PHE A 134 7.83 -0.77 5.58
CA PHE A 134 7.33 -0.70 6.95
C PHE A 134 6.22 0.36 7.10
N ALA A 135 6.32 1.50 6.42
CA ALA A 135 5.27 2.51 6.44
C ALA A 135 3.95 1.98 5.85
N THR A 136 4.04 1.20 4.77
CA THR A 136 2.87 0.54 4.16
C THR A 136 2.29 -0.54 5.08
N PHE A 137 3.16 -1.36 5.67
CA PHE A 137 2.82 -2.40 6.64
C PHE A 137 2.09 -1.83 7.87
N LYS A 138 2.61 -0.72 8.41
CA LYS A 138 1.96 0.03 9.49
C LYS A 138 0.57 0.51 9.07
N ASP A 139 0.46 1.16 7.92
CA ASP A 139 -0.82 1.73 7.45
C ASP A 139 -1.91 0.66 7.31
N LEU A 140 -1.56 -0.55 6.84
CA LEU A 140 -2.49 -1.68 6.75
C LEU A 140 -3.11 -2.04 8.10
N PHE A 141 -2.35 -1.93 9.19
CA PHE A 141 -2.79 -2.33 10.53
C PHE A 141 -3.39 -1.19 11.37
N THR A 142 -3.13 0.07 11.02
CA THR A 142 -3.55 1.20 11.87
C THR A 142 -4.56 2.12 11.22
N ARG A 143 -4.74 2.09 9.89
CA ARG A 143 -5.63 3.02 9.19
C ARG A 143 -7.10 2.70 9.40
N HIS A 144 -7.50 1.47 9.08
CA HIS A 144 -8.90 1.02 9.14
C HIS A 144 -9.09 0.15 10.37
N LYS A 145 -9.35 0.80 11.52
CA LYS A 145 -9.32 0.16 12.85
C LYS A 145 -10.21 -1.07 12.96
N ASN A 146 -11.45 -0.98 12.48
CA ASN A 146 -12.41 -2.08 12.54
C ASN A 146 -11.98 -3.27 11.66
N LEU A 147 -11.50 -2.99 10.45
CA LEU A 147 -10.96 -3.99 9.54
C LEU A 147 -9.74 -4.70 10.15
N ALA A 148 -8.79 -3.93 10.69
CA ALA A 148 -7.58 -4.45 11.31
C ALA A 148 -7.91 -5.28 12.57
N ALA A 149 -8.79 -4.80 13.44
CA ALA A 149 -9.25 -5.54 14.61
C ALA A 149 -9.90 -6.88 14.22
N THR A 150 -10.79 -6.87 13.23
CA THR A 150 -11.43 -8.08 12.71
C THR A 150 -10.40 -9.07 12.15
N PHE A 151 -9.43 -8.56 11.39
CA PHE A 151 -8.33 -9.35 10.84
C PHE A 151 -7.48 -9.98 11.95
N PHE A 152 -7.07 -9.21 12.95
CA PHE A 152 -6.28 -9.69 14.08
C PHE A 152 -7.02 -10.74 14.90
N THR A 153 -8.30 -10.53 15.20
CA THR A 153 -9.10 -11.51 15.94
C THR A 153 -9.19 -12.83 15.18
N SER A 154 -9.42 -12.78 13.86
CA SER A 154 -9.59 -13.97 13.03
C SER A 154 -8.27 -14.71 12.75
N ASN A 155 -7.13 -14.01 12.80
CA ASN A 155 -5.82 -14.53 12.41
C ASN A 155 -4.78 -14.40 13.53
N PHE A 156 -5.22 -14.34 14.78
CA PHE A 156 -4.39 -13.95 15.92
C PHE A 156 -3.10 -14.77 15.99
N ASP A 157 -3.22 -16.10 16.01
CA ASP A 157 -2.10 -16.99 16.31
C ASP A 157 -1.02 -16.88 15.23
N VAL A 158 -1.41 -16.85 13.95
CA VAL A 158 -0.47 -16.72 12.82
C VAL A 158 0.16 -15.32 12.74
N VAL A 159 -0.63 -14.27 12.95
CA VAL A 159 -0.14 -12.88 12.88
C VAL A 159 0.86 -12.62 14.00
N PHE A 160 0.53 -12.94 15.24
CA PHE A 160 1.40 -12.64 16.37
C PHE A 160 2.59 -13.59 16.48
N ALA A 161 2.49 -14.83 15.97
CA ALA A 161 3.66 -15.68 15.77
C ALA A 161 4.69 -15.01 14.83
N LYS A 162 4.26 -14.51 13.67
CA LYS A 162 5.14 -13.77 12.75
C LYS A 162 5.60 -12.43 13.32
N TYR A 163 4.72 -11.74 14.06
CA TYR A 163 5.08 -10.48 14.69
C TYR A 163 6.20 -10.65 15.72
N ASN A 164 6.17 -11.74 16.50
CA ASN A 164 7.25 -12.05 17.45
C ASN A 164 8.60 -12.23 16.75
N CYS A 165 8.62 -12.76 15.51
CA CYS A 165 9.85 -12.80 14.71
C CYS A 165 10.37 -11.39 14.39
N LEU A 166 9.49 -10.43 14.09
CA LEU A 166 9.88 -9.03 13.84
C LEU A 166 10.52 -8.38 15.08
N LEU A 167 10.03 -8.70 16.28
CA LEU A 167 10.60 -8.23 17.54
C LEU A 167 12.00 -8.81 17.82
N MET A 168 12.31 -9.96 17.22
CA MET A 168 13.61 -10.62 17.32
C MET A 168 14.53 -10.35 16.13
N SER A 169 14.12 -9.48 15.20
CA SER A 169 14.90 -9.11 14.01
C SER A 169 16.30 -8.60 14.36
N GLU A 170 17.30 -9.06 13.60
CA GLU A 170 18.68 -8.54 13.66
C GLU A 170 18.77 -7.10 13.12
N ASN A 171 17.88 -6.73 12.19
CA ASN A 171 17.75 -5.34 11.76
C ASN A 171 17.19 -4.48 12.90
N TYR A 172 18.06 -3.63 13.47
CA TYR A 172 17.73 -2.74 14.59
C TYR A 172 16.52 -1.85 14.31
N VAL A 173 16.42 -1.30 13.09
CA VAL A 173 15.34 -0.39 12.71
C VAL A 173 14.03 -1.15 12.67
N THR A 174 14.00 -2.30 12.00
CA THR A 174 12.82 -3.17 11.94
C THR A 174 12.37 -3.57 13.33
N ARG A 175 13.29 -4.03 14.19
CA ARG A 175 12.98 -4.41 15.58
C ARG A 175 12.37 -3.25 16.37
N ARG A 176 12.99 -2.07 16.30
CA ARG A 176 12.53 -0.87 17.02
C ARG A 176 11.16 -0.39 16.52
N GLN A 177 10.96 -0.32 15.21
CA GLN A 177 9.68 0.13 14.64
C GLN A 177 8.57 -0.89 14.89
N SER A 178 8.86 -2.19 14.84
CA SER A 178 7.91 -3.26 15.17
C SER A 178 7.49 -3.19 16.64
N LEU A 179 8.43 -3.00 17.57
CA LEU A 179 8.08 -2.84 18.99
C LEU A 179 7.16 -1.62 19.21
N LYS A 180 7.46 -0.49 18.55
CA LYS A 180 6.62 0.71 18.63
C LYS A 180 5.21 0.44 18.06
N LEU A 181 5.13 -0.17 16.89
CA LEU A 181 3.87 -0.50 16.23
C LEU A 181 3.04 -1.51 17.04
N LEU A 182 3.67 -2.49 17.69
CA LEU A 182 2.99 -3.41 18.58
C LEU A 182 2.30 -2.66 19.72
N GLY A 183 3.02 -1.72 20.35
CA GLY A 183 2.42 -0.86 21.37
C GLY A 183 1.22 -0.06 20.83
N GLU A 184 1.32 0.49 19.62
CA GLU A 184 0.20 1.19 18.97
C GLU A 184 -1.01 0.25 18.70
N ILE A 185 -0.77 -0.99 18.26
CA ILE A 185 -1.81 -1.99 17.99
C ILE A 185 -2.50 -2.40 19.29
N LEU A 186 -1.75 -2.79 20.32
CA LEU A 186 -2.31 -3.32 21.56
C LEU A 186 -3.01 -2.25 22.40
N LEU A 187 -2.57 -0.99 22.32
CA LEU A 187 -3.19 0.11 23.07
C LEU A 187 -4.40 0.75 22.35
N ASP A 188 -4.71 0.35 21.13
CA ASP A 188 -5.92 0.81 20.45
C ASP A 188 -7.16 0.18 21.09
N ARG A 189 -8.20 1.01 21.32
CA ARG A 189 -9.45 0.58 21.94
C ARG A 189 -10.19 -0.49 21.12
N SER A 190 -10.05 -0.50 19.80
CA SER A 190 -10.65 -1.54 18.95
C SER A 190 -10.01 -2.91 19.17
N ASN A 191 -8.83 -2.95 19.78
CA ASN A 191 -8.02 -4.14 19.94
C ASN A 191 -7.95 -4.61 21.41
N PHE A 192 -8.90 -4.23 22.25
CA PHE A 192 -8.89 -4.61 23.67
C PHE A 192 -8.81 -6.14 23.86
N ASP A 193 -9.64 -6.91 23.15
CA ASP A 193 -9.64 -8.37 23.26
C ASP A 193 -8.33 -8.99 22.75
N ILE A 194 -7.75 -8.40 21.70
CA ILE A 194 -6.45 -8.78 21.14
C ILE A 194 -5.34 -8.50 22.16
N MET A 195 -5.37 -7.35 22.83
CA MET A 195 -4.44 -7.01 23.90
C MET A 195 -4.53 -8.00 25.05
N MET A 196 -5.74 -8.26 25.55
CA MET A 196 -5.97 -9.20 26.64
C MET A 196 -5.47 -10.61 26.28
N LYS A 197 -5.70 -11.06 25.04
CA LYS A 197 -5.18 -12.35 24.55
C LYS A 197 -3.65 -12.36 24.39
N TYR A 198 -3.03 -11.23 24.07
CA TYR A 198 -1.59 -11.15 23.85
C TYR A 198 -0.78 -11.15 25.16
N ILE A 199 -1.31 -10.55 26.22
CA ILE A 199 -0.64 -10.45 27.52
C ILE A 199 -0.97 -11.60 28.49
N GLY A 200 -2.06 -12.33 28.24
CA GLY A 200 -2.50 -13.49 29.03
C GLY A 200 -1.84 -14.77 28.59
#